data_AF-A0A1C7MWI8-F1
#
_entry.id   AF-A0A1C7MWI8-F1
#
_cell.length_a   1.000
_cell.length_b   1.000
_cell.length_c   1.000
_cell.angle_alpha   90.00
_cell.angle_beta   90.00
_cell.angle_gamma   90.00
#
_symmetry.space_group_name_H-M   'P 1'
#
loop_
_entity.id
_entity.type
_entity.pdbx_description
1 polymer ?
#
loop_
_entity_poly.entity_id
_entity_poly.type
_entity_poly.pdbx_seq_one_letter_code
_entity_poly.pdbx_strand_id
1 'polypeptide(L)'
;MVKRIDFLLFMERKRQLLSSASHVTTVMRMSKARLKNPLRVHNILENDGLSDIMKKGLAFQVLQKVRSSPAYWKNERINVMAMVRQLGISTLFVTLSAAEAKWPELLVILKIVLDNEVLTKNEVNELSREEKARLIQSDSITCARYFNRRMRILKNT
;
A
#
# COMPACT_ATOMS: atom_id res chain seq x y z
N MET A 1 -2.03 20.16 -16.44
CA MET A 1 -1.88 21.26 -15.46
C MET A 1 -1.08 20.73 -14.27
N VAL A 2 0.22 21.02 -14.22
CA VAL A 2 1.08 20.58 -13.11
C VAL A 2 0.64 21.34 -11.86
N LYS A 3 0.01 20.68 -10.89
CA LYS A 3 -0.29 21.30 -9.59
C LYS A 3 1.05 21.59 -8.91
N ARG A 4 1.34 22.86 -8.67
CA ARG A 4 2.50 23.32 -7.90
C ARG A 4 2.53 22.55 -6.57
N ILE A 5 3.66 21.93 -6.24
CA ILE A 5 3.81 21.09 -5.04
C ILE A 5 3.48 21.89 -3.77
N ASP A 6 3.83 23.17 -3.74
CA ASP A 6 3.54 24.10 -2.63
C ASP A 6 2.03 24.21 -2.36
N PHE A 7 1.21 24.23 -3.42
CA PHE A 7 -0.24 24.31 -3.30
C PHE A 7 -0.82 23.03 -2.71
N LEU A 8 -0.28 21.87 -3.09
CA LEU A 8 -0.72 20.58 -2.54
C LEU A 8 -0.38 20.48 -1.05
N LEU A 9 0.83 20.87 -0.65
CA LEU A 9 1.25 20.87 0.76
C LEU A 9 0.40 21.84 1.59
N PHE A 10 0.13 23.04 1.07
CA PHE A 10 -0.73 24.02 1.71
C PHE A 10 -2.16 23.49 1.90
N MET A 11 -2.75 22.90 0.86
CA MET A 11 -4.11 22.35 0.91
C MET A 11 -4.21 21.19 1.90
N GLU A 12 -3.21 20.30 1.94
CA GLU A 12 -3.17 19.21 2.89
C GLU A 12 -3.04 19.71 4.34
N ARG A 13 -2.18 20.71 4.58
CA ARG A 13 -2.06 21.34 5.90
C ARG A 13 -3.37 22.00 6.34
N LYS A 14 -4.03 22.74 5.45
CA LYS A 14 -5.34 23.35 5.71
C LYS A 14 -6.39 22.29 6.06
N ARG A 15 -6.45 21.20 5.31
CA ARG A 15 -7.36 20.07 5.55
C ARG A 15 -7.10 19.42 6.91
N GLN A 16 -5.85 19.19 7.27
CA GLN A 16 -5.46 18.61 8.56
C GLN A 16 -5.87 19.52 9.73
N LEU A 17 -5.67 20.83 9.62
CA LEU A 17 -6.06 21.80 10.64
C LEU A 17 -7.58 21.83 10.83
N LEU A 18 -8.36 21.91 9.74
CA LEU A 18 -9.82 21.89 9.79
C LEU A 18 -10.35 20.59 10.41
N SER A 19 -9.79 19.44 10.02
CA SER A 19 -10.16 18.15 10.60
C SER A 19 -9.78 18.04 12.08
N SER A 20 -8.70 18.66 12.50
CA SER A 20 -8.27 18.65 13.91
C SER A 20 -9.19 19.53 14.75
N ALA A 21 -9.52 20.73 14.26
CA ALA A 21 -10.44 21.65 14.94
C ALA A 21 -11.85 21.05 15.09
N SER A 22 -12.38 20.42 14.04
CA SER A 22 -13.68 19.74 14.13
C SER A 22 -13.66 18.55 15.10
N HIS A 23 -12.55 17.82 15.17
CA HIS A 23 -12.42 16.72 16.12
C HIS A 23 -12.29 17.20 17.56
N VAL A 24 -11.55 18.29 17.81
CA VAL A 24 -11.47 18.93 19.13
C VAL A 24 -12.86 19.33 19.61
N THR A 25 -13.66 20.00 18.77
CA THR A 25 -15.03 20.39 19.15
C THR A 25 -15.91 19.16 19.44
N THR A 26 -15.76 18.08 18.68
CA THR A 26 -16.45 16.80 18.94
C THR A 26 -16.07 16.21 20.28
N VAL A 27 -14.77 16.12 20.60
CA VAL A 27 -14.27 15.61 21.89
C VAL A 27 -14.76 16.49 23.05
N MET A 28 -14.75 17.81 22.90
CA MET A 28 -15.28 18.74 23.90
C MET A 28 -16.78 18.54 24.13
N ARG A 29 -17.56 18.21 23.08
CA ARG A 29 -18.98 17.84 23.23
C ARG A 29 -19.15 16.51 23.94
N MET A 30 -18.41 15.47 23.55
CA MET A 30 -18.46 14.15 24.19
C MET A 30 -18.04 14.19 25.66
N SER A 31 -17.13 15.10 26.03
CA SER A 31 -16.73 15.35 27.41
C SER A 31 -17.91 15.75 28.29
N LYS A 32 -18.87 16.53 27.78
CA LYS A 32 -20.05 16.96 28.56
C LYS A 32 -20.91 15.79 29.03
N ALA A 33 -21.00 14.73 28.23
CA ALA A 33 -21.78 13.54 28.57
C ALA A 33 -20.99 12.53 29.42
N ARG A 34 -19.67 12.47 29.26
CA ARG A 34 -18.82 11.45 29.89
C ARG A 34 -18.23 11.85 31.24
N LEU A 35 -18.09 13.15 31.50
CA LEU A 35 -17.47 13.67 32.71
C LEU A 35 -18.52 14.29 33.62
N LYS A 36 -18.39 14.05 34.93
CA LYS A 36 -19.15 14.79 35.96
C LYS A 36 -18.92 16.30 35.85
N ASN A 37 -17.68 16.71 35.53
CA ASN A 37 -17.33 18.10 35.27
C ASN A 37 -16.97 18.27 33.77
N PRO A 38 -17.79 18.99 32.98
CA PRO A 38 -17.55 19.19 31.57
C PRO A 38 -16.29 20.03 31.34
N LEU A 39 -15.50 19.69 30.32
CA LEU A 39 -14.35 20.49 29.91
C LEU A 39 -14.85 21.80 29.32
N ARG A 40 -14.46 22.91 29.95
CA ARG A 40 -14.69 24.27 29.48
C ARG A 40 -13.37 24.87 29.04
N VAL A 41 -13.40 25.81 28.09
CA VAL A 41 -12.19 26.44 27.55
C VAL A 41 -11.40 27.14 28.66
N HIS A 42 -12.09 27.78 29.63
CA HIS A 42 -11.43 28.43 30.78
C HIS A 42 -10.60 27.44 31.62
N ASN A 43 -11.14 26.25 31.91
CA ASN A 43 -10.45 25.22 32.68
C ASN A 43 -9.18 24.69 31.99
N ILE A 44 -9.04 24.86 30.68
CA ILE A 44 -7.87 24.38 29.92
C ILE A 44 -6.77 25.44 29.94
N LEU A 45 -7.15 26.72 29.96
CA LEU A 45 -6.23 27.85 29.99
C LEU A 45 -5.60 28.01 31.38
N GLU A 46 -6.36 27.69 32.43
CA GLU A 46 -5.86 27.54 33.80
C GLU A 46 -5.18 26.16 33.91
N ASN A 47 -3.85 26.15 34.05
CA ASN A 47 -2.95 25.00 33.86
C ASN A 47 -3.37 23.66 34.52
N ASP A 48 -4.24 23.68 35.53
CA ASP A 48 -4.71 22.50 36.26
C ASP A 48 -5.55 21.54 35.40
N GLY A 49 -6.36 22.06 34.47
CA GLY A 49 -7.26 21.22 33.67
C GLY A 49 -6.54 20.38 32.61
N LEU A 50 -5.37 20.82 32.11
CA LEU A 50 -4.59 20.05 31.13
C LEU A 50 -4.09 18.73 31.70
N SER A 51 -3.54 18.76 32.91
CA SER A 51 -3.05 17.56 33.59
C SER A 51 -4.17 16.53 33.80
N ASP A 52 -5.36 17.03 34.13
CA ASP A 52 -6.57 16.25 34.35
C ASP A 52 -7.11 15.62 33.06
N ILE A 53 -7.03 16.34 31.94
CA ILE A 53 -7.41 15.85 30.60
C ILE A 53 -6.45 14.75 30.13
N MET A 54 -5.15 14.91 30.41
CA MET A 54 -4.13 13.91 30.11
C MET A 54 -4.34 12.63 30.92
N LYS A 55 -4.57 12.74 32.23
CA LYS A 55 -4.88 11.61 33.12
C LYS A 55 -6.14 10.85 32.68
N LYS A 56 -7.16 11.57 32.22
CA LYS A 56 -8.44 10.99 31.77
C LYS A 56 -8.40 10.44 30.33
N GLY A 57 -7.26 10.52 29.63
CA GLY A 57 -7.08 9.97 28.28
C GLY A 57 -7.88 10.70 27.19
N LEU A 58 -8.46 11.86 27.49
CA LEU A 58 -9.26 12.65 26.55
C LEU A 58 -8.35 13.41 25.57
N ALA A 59 -7.18 13.86 26.03
CA ALA A 59 -6.14 14.43 25.15
C ALA A 59 -5.73 13.43 24.06
N PHE A 60 -5.67 12.14 24.39
CA PHE A 60 -5.32 11.08 23.45
C PHE A 60 -6.38 10.90 22.36
N GLN A 61 -7.67 11.11 22.68
CA GLN A 61 -8.76 11.01 21.69
C GLN A 61 -8.70 12.12 20.63
N VAL A 62 -8.22 13.31 21.00
CA VAL A 62 -8.04 14.43 20.04
C VAL A 62 -7.09 14.04 18.91
N LEU A 63 -6.06 13.26 19.21
CA LEU A 63 -5.03 12.86 18.24
C LEU A 63 -5.50 11.79 17.24
N GLN A 64 -6.69 11.20 17.42
CA GLN A 64 -7.18 10.11 16.56
C GLN A 64 -7.29 10.47 15.07
N LYS A 65 -7.46 11.75 14.72
CA LYS A 65 -7.51 12.21 13.32
C LYS A 65 -6.17 12.69 12.77
N VAL A 66 -5.16 12.82 13.63
CA VAL A 66 -3.81 13.18 13.21
C VAL A 66 -3.12 11.92 12.70
N ARG A 67 -2.87 11.86 11.40
CA ARG A 67 -2.13 10.75 10.78
C ARG A 67 -0.76 10.62 11.44
N SER A 68 -0.32 9.37 11.64
CA SER A 68 0.91 9.02 12.35
C SER A 68 0.91 9.23 13.86
N SER A 69 -0.19 9.69 14.48
CA SER A 69 -0.28 9.73 15.93
C SER A 69 -0.44 8.32 16.53
N PRO A 70 -0.02 8.09 17.79
CA PRO A 70 -0.26 6.81 18.47
C PRO A 70 -1.76 6.49 18.61
N ALA A 71 -2.61 7.51 18.76
CA ALA A 71 -4.06 7.34 18.86
C ALA A 71 -4.69 6.90 17.54
N TYR A 72 -4.18 7.43 16.42
CA TYR A 72 -4.56 7.00 15.08
C TYR A 72 -4.23 5.53 14.86
N TRP A 73 -2.98 5.12 15.15
CA TRP A 73 -2.54 3.73 14.96
C TRP A 73 -3.28 2.73 15.85
N LYS A 74 -3.64 3.12 17.07
CA LYS A 74 -4.45 2.27 17.96
C LYS A 74 -5.82 1.95 17.33
N ASN A 75 -6.50 2.95 16.79
CA ASN A 75 -7.80 2.76 16.12
C ASN A 75 -7.65 1.94 14.84
N GLU A 76 -6.64 2.25 14.03
CA GLU A 76 -6.40 1.54 12.77
C GLU A 76 -6.13 0.05 13.01
N ARG A 77 -5.34 -0.28 14.04
CA ARG A 77 -5.09 -1.66 14.44
C ARG A 77 -6.38 -2.39 14.82
N ILE A 78 -7.28 -1.74 15.57
CA ILE A 78 -8.57 -2.33 15.95
C ILE A 78 -9.43 -2.57 14.70
N ASN A 79 -9.44 -1.61 13.76
CA ASN A 79 -10.17 -1.76 12.50
C ASN A 79 -9.64 -2.93 11.67
N VAL A 80 -8.31 -3.05 11.53
CA VAL A 80 -7.68 -4.18 10.84
C VAL A 80 -8.02 -5.51 11.51
N MET A 81 -7.97 -5.59 12.84
CA MET A 81 -8.36 -6.79 13.58
C MET A 81 -9.84 -7.14 13.39
N ALA A 82 -10.71 -6.14 13.32
CA ALA A 82 -12.14 -6.33 13.02
C ALA A 82 -12.33 -6.84 11.59
N MET A 83 -11.61 -6.29 10.61
CA MET A 83 -11.62 -6.78 9.23
C MET A 83 -11.15 -8.24 9.15
N VAL A 84 -10.07 -8.60 9.85
CA VAL A 84 -9.58 -9.98 9.88
C VAL A 84 -10.62 -10.95 10.46
N ARG A 85 -11.41 -10.52 11.46
CA ARG A 85 -12.48 -11.35 12.03
C ARG A 85 -13.70 -11.49 11.10
N GLN A 86 -14.04 -10.44 10.36
CA GLN A 86 -15.23 -10.41 9.51
C GLN A 86 -15.00 -10.99 8.12
N LEU A 87 -13.91 -10.58 7.47
CA LEU A 87 -13.55 -10.95 6.11
C LEU A 87 -12.63 -12.17 6.05
N GLY A 88 -12.05 -12.56 7.18
CA GLY A 88 -11.02 -13.59 7.26
C GLY A 88 -9.62 -13.01 7.07
N ILE A 89 -8.65 -13.91 6.99
CA ILE A 89 -7.24 -13.57 6.79
C ILE A 89 -7.10 -12.86 5.44
N SER A 90 -6.28 -11.80 5.38
CA SER A 90 -5.99 -11.13 4.12
C SER A 90 -5.30 -12.09 3.16
N THR A 91 -5.98 -12.46 2.08
CA THR A 91 -5.44 -13.30 1.00
C THR A 91 -4.95 -12.41 -0.14
N LEU A 92 -3.67 -12.49 -0.45
CA LEU A 92 -3.09 -11.85 -1.63
C LEU A 92 -3.26 -12.79 -2.84
N PHE A 93 -4.05 -12.37 -3.83
CA PHE A 93 -4.16 -13.08 -5.09
C PHE A 93 -3.19 -12.49 -6.10
N VAL A 94 -2.27 -13.32 -6.61
CA VAL A 94 -1.36 -12.95 -7.70
C VAL A 94 -1.66 -13.83 -8.89
N THR A 95 -2.01 -13.22 -10.00
CA THR A 95 -2.15 -13.90 -11.29
C THR A 95 -0.85 -13.73 -12.07
N LEU A 96 -0.28 -14.84 -12.52
CA LEU A 96 0.96 -14.86 -13.30
C LEU A 96 0.63 -15.47 -14.66
N SER A 97 0.82 -14.69 -15.72
CA SER A 97 0.69 -15.16 -17.09
C SER A 97 2.06 -15.58 -17.64
N ALA A 98 2.06 -16.63 -18.44
CA ALA A 98 3.20 -16.93 -19.29
C ALA A 98 3.19 -15.94 -20.47
N ALA A 99 4.26 -15.19 -20.61
CA ALA A 99 4.44 -14.20 -21.67
C ALA A 99 5.78 -14.45 -22.35
N GLU A 100 5.94 -15.64 -22.93
CA GLU A 100 7.20 -16.17 -23.44
C GLU A 100 7.84 -15.25 -24.49
N ALA A 101 7.02 -14.61 -25.33
CA ALA A 101 7.48 -13.67 -26.36
C ALA A 101 8.18 -12.41 -25.80
N LYS A 102 8.04 -12.14 -24.49
CA LYS A 102 8.70 -11.02 -23.81
C LYS A 102 9.92 -11.45 -23.00
N TRP A 103 10.32 -12.71 -23.05
CA TRP A 103 11.45 -13.22 -22.26
C TRP A 103 12.67 -13.40 -23.18
N PRO A 104 13.56 -12.40 -23.27
CA PRO A 104 14.71 -12.48 -24.17
C PRO A 104 15.63 -13.64 -23.82
N GLU A 105 15.77 -14.01 -22.54
CA GLU A 105 16.54 -15.18 -22.13
C GLU A 105 15.98 -16.49 -22.70
N LEU A 106 14.65 -16.63 -22.72
CA LEU A 106 14.00 -17.83 -23.26
C LEU A 106 14.18 -17.90 -24.77
N LEU A 107 13.98 -16.78 -25.46
CA LEU A 107 14.11 -16.72 -26.91
C LEU A 107 15.55 -16.98 -27.37
N VAL A 108 16.58 -16.51 -26.63
CA VAL A 108 17.98 -16.87 -26.89
C VAL A 108 18.19 -18.38 -26.76
N ILE A 109 17.66 -19.01 -25.71
CA ILE A 109 17.77 -20.46 -25.51
C ILE A 109 17.10 -21.21 -26.67
N LEU A 110 15.90 -20.80 -27.08
CA LEU A 110 15.17 -21.43 -28.18
C LEU A 110 15.93 -21.29 -29.50
N LYS A 111 16.54 -20.14 -29.77
CA LYS A 111 17.34 -19.90 -30.98
C LYS A 111 18.58 -20.79 -31.01
N ILE A 112 19.24 -20.98 -29.86
CA ILE A 112 20.38 -21.91 -29.72
C ILE A 112 19.93 -23.35 -29.96
N VAL A 113 18.82 -23.77 -29.37
CA VAL A 113 18.34 -25.16 -29.45
C VAL A 113 17.84 -25.53 -30.85
N LEU A 114 17.16 -24.61 -31.53
CA LEU A 114 16.48 -24.89 -32.79
C LEU A 114 17.34 -24.52 -34.01
N ASP A 115 17.97 -23.35 -33.98
CA ASP A 115 18.68 -22.78 -35.13
C ASP A 115 20.21 -22.81 -34.96
N ASN A 116 20.74 -23.26 -33.81
CA ASN A 116 22.17 -23.26 -33.47
C ASN A 116 22.86 -21.88 -33.58
N GLU A 117 22.09 -20.80 -33.47
CA GLU A 117 22.60 -19.43 -33.52
C GLU A 117 22.66 -18.82 -32.12
N VAL A 118 23.81 -18.21 -31.79
CA VAL A 118 24.00 -17.48 -30.53
C VAL A 118 23.74 -16.00 -30.78
N LEU A 119 22.52 -15.55 -30.53
CA LEU A 119 22.16 -14.14 -30.55
C LEU A 119 22.31 -13.48 -29.17
N THR A 120 22.54 -12.16 -29.18
CA THR A 120 22.51 -11.33 -27.98
C THR A 120 21.06 -10.97 -27.61
N LYS A 121 20.78 -10.72 -26.32
CA LYS A 121 19.43 -10.36 -25.83
C LYS A 121 18.78 -9.19 -26.57
N ASN A 122 19.57 -8.23 -27.04
CA ASN A 122 19.07 -7.05 -27.76
C ASN A 122 18.57 -7.42 -29.15
N GLU A 123 19.35 -8.20 -29.90
CA GLU A 123 19.00 -8.69 -31.24
C GLU A 123 17.75 -9.57 -31.19
N VAL A 124 17.61 -10.37 -30.13
CA VAL A 124 16.42 -11.23 -29.93
C VAL A 124 15.15 -10.43 -29.65
N ASN A 125 15.26 -9.26 -29.02
CA ASN A 125 14.10 -8.39 -28.81
C ASN A 125 13.64 -7.73 -30.11
N GLU A 126 14.53 -7.53 -31.08
CA GLU A 126 14.25 -6.95 -32.39
C GLU A 126 13.67 -7.95 -33.41
N LEU A 127 13.76 -9.26 -33.14
CA LEU A 127 13.14 -10.32 -33.97
C LEU A 127 11.66 -10.07 -34.26
N SER A 128 11.24 -10.47 -35.46
CA SER A 128 9.84 -10.36 -35.88
C SER A 128 8.93 -11.16 -34.95
N ARG A 129 7.69 -10.69 -34.79
CA ARG A 129 6.69 -11.37 -33.98
C ARG A 129 6.39 -12.78 -34.50
N GLU A 130 6.47 -12.96 -35.82
CA GLU A 130 6.27 -14.25 -36.49
C GLU A 130 7.38 -15.24 -36.15
N GLU A 131 8.64 -14.79 -36.17
CA GLU A 131 9.78 -15.62 -35.80
C GLU A 131 9.74 -16.01 -34.32
N LYS A 132 9.39 -15.07 -33.43
CA LYS A 132 9.17 -15.37 -32.00
C LYS A 132 8.06 -16.41 -31.82
N ALA A 133 6.96 -16.28 -32.56
CA ALA A 133 5.87 -17.25 -32.51
C ALA A 133 6.32 -18.63 -33.02
N ARG A 134 7.09 -18.68 -34.12
CA ARG A 134 7.67 -19.91 -34.67
C ARG A 134 8.52 -20.61 -33.61
N LEU A 135 9.46 -19.91 -32.98
CA LEU A 135 10.36 -20.46 -31.96
C LEU A 135 9.60 -21.05 -30.76
N ILE A 136 8.57 -20.35 -30.28
CA ILE A 136 7.76 -20.81 -29.14
C ILE A 136 6.92 -22.04 -29.52
N GLN A 137 6.36 -22.06 -30.72
CA GLN A 137 5.54 -23.18 -31.20
C GLN A 137 6.38 -24.42 -31.47
N SER A 138 7.60 -24.26 -31.99
CA SER A 138 8.50 -25.39 -32.28
C SER A 138 9.01 -26.10 -31.04
N ASP A 139 9.23 -25.40 -29.93
CA ASP A 139 9.61 -26.02 -28.65
C ASP A 139 8.81 -25.47 -27.47
N SER A 140 7.56 -25.91 -27.40
CA SER A 140 6.65 -25.60 -26.30
C SER A 140 7.06 -26.25 -24.97
N ILE A 141 7.85 -27.34 -25.02
CA ILE A 141 8.28 -28.08 -23.83
C ILE A 141 9.31 -27.26 -23.05
N THR A 142 10.30 -26.69 -23.74
CA THR A 142 11.30 -25.81 -23.11
C THR A 142 10.65 -24.55 -22.55
N CYS A 143 9.66 -23.98 -23.26
CA CYS A 143 8.85 -22.87 -22.77
C CYS A 143 8.16 -23.21 -21.43
N ALA A 144 7.48 -24.35 -21.37
CA ALA A 144 6.80 -24.80 -20.16
C ALA A 144 7.77 -25.08 -18.99
N ARG A 145 8.91 -25.71 -19.27
CA ARG A 145 9.97 -25.95 -18.27
C ARG A 145 10.54 -24.64 -17.72
N TYR A 146 10.77 -23.66 -18.60
CA TYR A 146 11.28 -22.35 -18.22
C TYR A 146 10.28 -21.59 -17.34
N PHE A 147 9.00 -21.57 -17.72
CA PHE A 147 7.95 -20.98 -16.90
C PHE A 147 7.84 -21.64 -15.53
N ASN A 148 7.84 -22.98 -15.47
CA ASN A 148 7.80 -23.71 -14.20
C ASN A 148 9.01 -23.39 -13.31
N ARG A 149 10.21 -23.26 -13.90
CA ARG A 149 11.40 -22.83 -13.17
C ARG A 149 11.24 -21.44 -12.57
N ARG A 150 10.71 -20.47 -13.33
CA ARG A 150 10.43 -19.12 -12.82
C ARG A 150 9.42 -19.13 -11.69
N MET A 151 8.35 -19.92 -11.83
CA MET A 151 7.34 -20.06 -10.79
C MET A 151 7.91 -20.67 -9.50
N ARG A 152 8.80 -21.66 -9.62
CA ARG A 152 9.47 -22.27 -8.47
C ARG A 152 10.41 -21.29 -7.77
N ILE A 153 11.16 -20.47 -8.52
CA ILE A 153 12.01 -19.42 -7.93
C ILE A 153 11.16 -18.44 -7.14
N LEU A 154 10.01 -18.02 -7.68
CA LEU A 154 9.09 -17.11 -6.99
C LEU A 154 8.49 -17.70 -5.71
N LYS A 155 8.25 -19.01 -5.66
CA LYS A 155 7.72 -19.69 -4.46
C LYS A 155 8.78 -19.94 -3.38
N ASN A 156 10.05 -19.99 -3.76
CA ASN A 156 11.16 -20.32 -2.85
C ASN A 156 11.74 -19.08 -2.12
N THR A 157 11.27 -17.87 -2.45
CA THR A 157 11.52 -16.62 -1.72
C THR A 157 10.41 -16.35 -0.71
#